data_AF-A0A7W0ARF5-F1
#
_entry.id   AF-A0A7W0ARF5-F1
#
_cell.length_a   1.000
_cell.length_b   1.000
_cell.length_c   1.000
_cell.angle_alpha   90.00
_cell.angle_beta   90.00
_cell.angle_gamma   90.00
#
_symmetry.space_group_name_H-M   'P 1'
#
loop_
_entity.id
_entity.type
_entity.pdbx_description
1 polymer ?
#
loop_
_entity_poly.entity_id
_entity_poly.type
_entity_poly.pdbx_seq_one_letter_code
_entity_poly.pdbx_strand_id
1 'polypeptide(L)'
;MVIIDVYGKITKIKLSDKLKLYISNVSDDWKESIIEDMLQEIRQQKVDMADNLKRYGKTFQTEYSISYLKEIVHANVEDYTKYNLDSIESCLQCLVDNMICLFFDYEYQDMPFFDWTSNCFDGRFCEEDYAEKVMYFSNFVNHDIQNGIHMNCIYTSNMNPKEHTRILSNLSFRIDSNFKGCRTTDDYITELKKMGNRIDSILKSENDYYKLDYIMNGIYSDNSYNQNHYLKTFTLLELVLLKPNQNTNEIDKLLIPYLDKKYGEVSSEVAKLLRQMRNKIGHGDFKGFNEKAEKFAQKFMKHFHFDYTEYSRLNWVLLHTCCLLDDLLRITIFQQLKVTK
;
A
#
# COMPACT_ATOMS: atom_id res chain seq x y z
N MET A 1 -2.53 -12.16 -8.73
CA MET A 1 -3.25 -11.04 -9.36
C MET A 1 -3.86 -10.15 -8.28
N VAL A 2 -3.87 -8.82 -8.49
CA VAL A 2 -4.55 -7.86 -7.62
C VAL A 2 -5.65 -7.15 -8.40
N ILE A 3 -6.86 -7.07 -7.86
CA ILE A 3 -7.95 -6.24 -8.39
C ILE A 3 -7.98 -4.94 -7.61
N ILE A 4 -7.88 -3.82 -8.32
CA ILE A 4 -7.91 -2.48 -7.72
C ILE A 4 -9.32 -1.90 -7.76
N ASP A 5 -9.61 -0.96 -6.86
CA ASP A 5 -10.89 -0.24 -6.71
C ASP A 5 -11.13 0.77 -7.85
N VAL A 6 -11.08 0.29 -9.09
CA VAL A 6 -11.31 1.04 -10.32
C VAL A 6 -12.11 0.13 -11.26
N TYR A 7 -13.15 0.69 -11.87
CA TYR A 7 -14.12 -0.08 -12.62
C TYR A 7 -14.39 0.55 -13.98
N GLY A 8 -14.59 -0.29 -14.99
CA GLY A 8 -14.90 0.12 -16.35
C GLY A 8 -14.27 -0.82 -17.36
N LYS A 9 -14.65 -0.65 -18.63
CA LYS A 9 -14.10 -1.44 -19.73
C LYS A 9 -12.86 -0.79 -20.29
N ILE A 10 -11.73 -1.49 -20.19
CA ILE A 10 -10.44 -1.05 -20.69
C ILE A 10 -9.76 -2.15 -21.49
N THR A 11 -8.96 -1.76 -22.48
CA THR A 11 -7.98 -2.67 -23.07
C THR A 11 -6.78 -2.80 -22.13
N LYS A 12 -5.89 -3.77 -22.40
CA LYS A 12 -4.60 -3.86 -21.69
C LYS A 12 -3.80 -2.57 -21.85
N ILE A 13 -3.42 -1.96 -20.73
CA ILE A 13 -2.69 -0.70 -20.68
C ILE A 13 -1.39 -0.91 -19.90
N LYS A 14 -0.28 -0.50 -20.51
CA LYS A 14 1.04 -0.50 -19.88
C LYS A 14 1.17 0.68 -18.92
N LEU A 15 1.61 0.40 -17.69
CA LEU A 15 1.90 1.41 -16.67
C LEU A 15 3.40 1.68 -16.55
N SER A 16 4.22 0.62 -16.57
CA SER A 16 5.68 0.69 -16.53
C SER A 16 6.26 -0.28 -17.55
N ASP A 17 7.16 0.23 -18.39
CA ASP A 17 7.81 -0.59 -19.41
C ASP A 17 8.95 -1.43 -18.84
N LYS A 18 9.68 -0.86 -17.87
CA LYS A 18 10.84 -1.51 -17.24
C LYS A 18 10.46 -2.57 -16.23
N LEU A 19 9.31 -2.41 -15.58
CA LEU A 19 8.74 -3.41 -14.69
C LEU A 19 7.74 -4.33 -15.38
N LYS A 20 7.44 -4.14 -16.68
CA LYS A 20 6.35 -4.86 -17.38
C LYS A 20 5.06 -4.89 -16.56
N LEU A 21 4.70 -3.75 -15.96
CA LEU A 21 3.50 -3.59 -15.14
C LEU A 21 2.33 -3.12 -16.01
N TYR A 22 1.20 -3.81 -15.92
CA TYR A 22 0.01 -3.53 -16.73
C TYR A 22 -1.25 -3.53 -15.88
N ILE A 23 -2.28 -2.90 -16.43
CA ILE A 23 -3.67 -3.08 -16.01
C ILE A 23 -4.53 -3.54 -17.18
N SER A 24 -5.55 -4.35 -16.88
CA SER A 24 -6.60 -4.72 -17.84
C SER A 24 -7.85 -5.11 -17.09
N ASN A 25 -8.95 -5.37 -17.81
CA ASN A 25 -10.03 -6.13 -17.19
C ASN A 25 -9.57 -7.55 -16.80
N VAL A 26 -10.26 -8.12 -15.83
CA VAL A 26 -10.05 -9.51 -15.37
C VAL A 26 -10.18 -10.47 -16.56
N SER A 27 -9.23 -11.39 -16.71
CA SER A 27 -9.25 -12.40 -17.78
C SER A 27 -10.33 -13.46 -17.53
N ASP A 28 -10.85 -14.06 -18.60
CA ASP A 28 -11.98 -15.00 -18.53
C ASP A 28 -11.71 -16.17 -17.57
N ASP A 29 -10.47 -16.67 -17.51
CA ASP A 29 -10.05 -17.78 -16.63
C ASP A 29 -10.20 -17.47 -15.13
N TRP A 30 -10.21 -16.19 -14.73
CA TRP A 30 -10.36 -15.77 -13.34
C TRP A 30 -11.79 -15.37 -12.96
N LYS A 31 -12.64 -15.07 -13.95
CA LYS A 31 -13.96 -14.48 -13.68
C LYS A 31 -14.84 -15.40 -12.85
N GLU A 32 -14.85 -16.69 -13.18
CA GLU A 32 -15.66 -17.68 -12.47
C GLU A 32 -15.25 -17.77 -10.99
N SER A 33 -13.95 -17.86 -10.69
CA SER A 33 -13.44 -17.88 -9.32
C SER A 33 -13.85 -16.65 -8.52
N ILE A 34 -13.78 -15.46 -9.12
CA ILE A 34 -14.15 -14.21 -8.43
C ILE A 34 -15.67 -14.14 -8.20
N ILE A 35 -16.48 -14.65 -9.13
CA ILE A 35 -17.93 -14.77 -8.95
C ILE A 35 -18.25 -15.74 -7.81
N GLU A 36 -17.57 -16.88 -7.73
CA GLU A 36 -17.72 -17.83 -6.63
C GLU A 36 -17.37 -17.19 -5.28
N ASP A 37 -16.29 -16.41 -5.21
CA ASP A 37 -15.88 -15.68 -4.01
C ASP A 37 -16.96 -14.67 -3.57
N MET A 38 -17.57 -13.93 -4.50
CA MET A 38 -18.68 -13.02 -4.19
C MET A 38 -19.94 -13.77 -3.76
N LEU A 39 -20.25 -14.92 -4.37
CA LEU A 39 -21.36 -15.77 -3.93
C LEU A 39 -21.13 -16.33 -2.52
N GLN A 40 -19.89 -16.68 -2.18
CA GLN A 40 -19.53 -17.09 -0.83
C GLN A 40 -19.73 -15.94 0.17
N GLU A 41 -19.33 -14.71 -0.18
CA GLU A 41 -19.58 -13.52 0.64
C GLU A 41 -21.09 -13.32 0.90
N ILE A 42 -21.94 -13.47 -0.12
CA ILE A 42 -23.41 -13.39 0.03
C ILE A 42 -23.94 -14.45 1.00
N ARG A 43 -23.44 -15.69 0.91
CA ARG A 43 -23.86 -16.77 1.81
C ARG A 43 -23.41 -16.51 3.25
N GLN A 44 -22.19 -16.03 3.44
CA GLN A 44 -21.65 -15.69 4.77
C GLN A 44 -22.44 -14.54 5.41
N GLN A 45 -22.78 -13.50 4.65
CA GLN A 45 -23.59 -12.38 5.13
C GLN A 45 -24.92 -12.84 5.71
N LYS A 46 -25.60 -13.81 5.07
CA LYS A 46 -26.87 -14.35 5.57
C LYS A 46 -26.72 -15.02 6.94
N VAL A 47 -25.60 -15.72 7.16
CA VAL A 47 -25.28 -16.32 8.47
C VAL A 47 -25.04 -15.21 9.49
N ASP A 48 -24.22 -14.21 9.15
CA ASP A 48 -23.88 -13.10 10.04
C ASP A 48 -25.12 -12.26 10.43
N MET A 49 -26.04 -12.02 9.49
CA MET A 49 -27.30 -11.32 9.74
C MET A 49 -28.22 -12.10 10.70
N ALA A 50 -28.33 -13.42 10.53
CA ALA A 50 -29.11 -14.27 11.43
C ALA A 50 -28.52 -14.28 12.85
N ASP A 51 -27.19 -14.35 12.96
CA ASP A 51 -26.48 -14.28 14.23
C ASP A 51 -26.66 -12.92 14.92
N ASN A 52 -26.59 -11.82 14.16
CA ASN A 52 -26.83 -10.48 14.66
C ASN A 52 -28.26 -10.32 15.19
N LEU A 53 -29.25 -10.83 14.47
CA LEU A 53 -30.65 -10.81 14.91
C LEU A 53 -30.82 -11.57 16.24
N LYS A 54 -30.19 -12.74 16.37
CA LYS A 54 -30.23 -13.56 17.59
C LYS A 54 -29.55 -12.89 18.79
N ARG A 55 -28.39 -12.25 18.58
CA ARG A 55 -27.57 -11.65 19.65
C ARG A 55 -28.06 -10.27 20.06
N TYR A 56 -28.51 -9.46 19.09
CA TYR A 56 -28.74 -8.03 19.27
C TYR A 56 -30.17 -7.59 18.94
N GLY A 57 -31.03 -8.49 18.44
CA GLY A 57 -32.42 -8.17 18.09
C GLY A 57 -32.57 -7.30 16.83
N LYS A 58 -31.47 -7.04 16.10
CA LYS A 58 -31.44 -6.27 14.85
C LYS A 58 -30.26 -6.66 13.97
N THR A 59 -30.36 -6.36 12.68
CA THR A 59 -29.25 -6.48 11.72
C THR A 59 -28.53 -5.14 11.56
N PHE A 60 -27.24 -5.19 11.23
CA PHE A 60 -26.40 -4.00 11.02
C PHE A 60 -25.90 -3.88 9.58
N GLN A 61 -26.35 -4.77 8.69
CA GLN A 61 -25.91 -4.88 7.30
C GLN A 61 -27.14 -4.95 6.39
N THR A 62 -27.04 -4.36 5.21
CA THR A 62 -28.05 -4.48 4.14
C THR A 62 -27.86 -5.80 3.42
N GLU A 63 -28.93 -6.60 3.29
CA GLU A 63 -28.87 -7.87 2.55
C GLU A 63 -28.49 -7.64 1.08
N TYR A 64 -27.59 -8.47 0.54
CA TYR A 64 -27.28 -8.55 -0.89
C TYR A 64 -28.43 -9.15 -1.71
N SER A 65 -29.56 -8.44 -1.71
CA SER A 65 -30.70 -8.64 -2.59
C SER A 65 -30.38 -8.21 -4.02
N ILE A 66 -31.16 -8.68 -5.00
CA ILE A 66 -31.02 -8.25 -6.40
C ILE A 66 -31.10 -6.72 -6.51
N SER A 67 -32.02 -6.07 -5.78
CA SER A 67 -32.14 -4.61 -5.77
C SER A 67 -30.88 -3.92 -5.24
N TYR A 68 -30.30 -4.40 -4.14
CA TYR A 68 -29.09 -3.80 -3.58
C TYR A 68 -27.86 -4.06 -4.47
N LEU A 69 -27.75 -5.25 -5.08
CA LEU A 69 -26.72 -5.54 -6.07
C LEU A 69 -26.83 -4.64 -7.31
N LYS A 70 -28.06 -4.31 -7.77
CA LYS A 70 -28.28 -3.32 -8.84
C LYS A 70 -27.76 -1.95 -8.42
N GLU A 71 -28.01 -1.51 -7.19
CA GLU A 71 -27.44 -0.26 -6.66
C GLU A 71 -25.91 -0.29 -6.66
N ILE A 72 -25.30 -1.41 -6.25
CA ILE A 72 -23.84 -1.59 -6.28
C ILE A 72 -23.29 -1.47 -7.71
N VAL A 73 -23.95 -2.10 -8.68
CA VAL A 73 -23.59 -1.97 -10.10
C VAL A 73 -23.69 -0.51 -10.54
N HIS A 74 -24.82 0.16 -10.29
CA HIS A 74 -25.03 1.55 -10.71
C HIS A 74 -24.04 2.54 -10.09
N ALA A 75 -23.58 2.26 -8.86
CA ALA A 75 -22.62 3.12 -8.16
C ALA A 75 -21.17 2.95 -8.64
N ASN A 76 -20.84 1.81 -9.26
CA ASN A 76 -19.46 1.45 -9.61
C ASN A 76 -19.20 1.37 -11.11
N VAL A 77 -20.20 1.02 -11.92
CA VAL A 77 -20.06 0.81 -13.37
C VAL A 77 -20.80 1.93 -14.11
N GLU A 78 -20.13 2.64 -15.01
CA GLU A 78 -20.76 3.70 -15.80
C GLU A 78 -21.63 3.16 -16.95
N ASP A 79 -21.11 2.20 -17.74
CA ASP A 79 -21.81 1.58 -18.88
C ASP A 79 -22.35 0.18 -18.54
N TYR A 80 -23.33 0.11 -17.65
CA TYR A 80 -24.03 -1.13 -17.29
C TYR A 80 -25.22 -1.46 -18.22
N THR A 81 -25.54 -0.57 -19.18
CA THR A 81 -26.76 -0.67 -20.01
C THR A 81 -26.82 -1.92 -20.90
N LYS A 82 -25.67 -2.54 -21.15
CA LYS A 82 -25.52 -3.76 -21.95
C LYS A 82 -25.82 -5.05 -21.18
N TYR A 83 -25.97 -4.97 -19.86
CA TYR A 83 -26.17 -6.13 -19.00
C TYR A 83 -27.65 -6.26 -18.61
N ASN A 84 -28.13 -7.51 -18.60
CA ASN A 84 -29.36 -7.84 -17.90
C ASN A 84 -29.01 -7.97 -16.41
N LEU A 85 -29.67 -7.23 -15.52
CA LEU A 85 -29.40 -7.25 -14.08
C LEU A 85 -30.47 -8.01 -13.28
N ASP A 86 -31.25 -8.89 -13.90
CA ASP A 86 -32.43 -9.52 -13.29
C ASP A 86 -32.14 -10.72 -12.38
N SER A 87 -30.89 -11.15 -12.26
CA SER A 87 -30.45 -12.16 -11.29
C SER A 87 -29.20 -11.70 -10.53
N ILE A 88 -28.92 -12.38 -9.41
CA ILE A 88 -27.69 -12.17 -8.65
C ILE A 88 -26.48 -12.43 -9.55
N GLU A 89 -26.47 -13.56 -10.24
CA GLU A 89 -25.37 -13.98 -11.11
C GLU A 89 -25.11 -12.96 -12.22
N SER A 90 -26.16 -12.40 -12.83
CA SER A 90 -25.96 -11.39 -13.87
C SER A 90 -25.45 -10.04 -13.32
N CYS A 91 -25.85 -9.66 -12.10
CA CYS A 91 -25.24 -8.52 -11.41
C CYS A 91 -23.76 -8.76 -11.12
N LEU A 92 -23.41 -9.93 -10.58
CA LEU A 92 -22.03 -10.31 -10.28
C LEU A 92 -21.17 -10.36 -11.56
N GLN A 93 -21.70 -10.93 -12.63
CA GLN A 93 -21.05 -10.95 -13.94
C GLN A 93 -20.75 -9.52 -14.44
N CYS A 94 -21.72 -8.61 -14.35
CA CYS A 94 -21.52 -7.20 -14.71
C CYS A 94 -20.39 -6.56 -13.88
N LEU A 95 -20.30 -6.84 -12.58
CA LEU A 95 -19.22 -6.31 -11.74
C LEU A 95 -17.86 -6.85 -12.17
N VAL A 96 -17.69 -8.17 -12.28
CA VAL A 96 -16.41 -8.80 -12.64
C VAL A 96 -15.95 -8.38 -14.03
N ASP A 97 -16.87 -8.28 -14.97
CA ASP A 97 -16.57 -7.85 -16.33
C ASP A 97 -15.99 -6.43 -16.39
N ASN A 98 -16.29 -5.60 -15.40
CA ASN A 98 -15.81 -4.22 -15.30
C ASN A 98 -14.68 -4.06 -14.27
N MET A 99 -14.30 -5.10 -13.52
CA MET A 99 -13.16 -5.04 -12.61
C MET A 99 -11.85 -4.87 -13.37
N ILE A 100 -10.93 -4.08 -12.81
CA ILE A 100 -9.59 -3.85 -13.36
C ILE A 100 -8.56 -4.52 -12.47
N CYS A 101 -7.72 -5.38 -13.06
CA CYS A 101 -6.60 -6.02 -12.37
C CYS A 101 -5.27 -5.32 -12.68
N LEU A 102 -4.39 -5.28 -11.69
CA LEU A 102 -2.99 -4.89 -11.77
C LEU A 102 -2.15 -6.17 -11.78
N PHE A 103 -1.26 -6.30 -12.76
CA PHE A 103 -0.44 -7.49 -12.91
C PHE A 103 0.87 -7.20 -13.64
N PHE A 104 1.78 -8.15 -13.52
CA PHE A 104 3.03 -8.19 -14.24
C PHE A 104 2.91 -9.11 -15.45
N ASP A 105 3.36 -8.64 -16.61
CA ASP A 105 3.31 -9.37 -17.87
C ASP A 105 4.69 -9.91 -18.23
N TYR A 106 5.07 -11.00 -17.58
CA TYR A 106 6.33 -11.71 -17.80
C TYR A 106 6.04 -13.07 -18.44
N GLU A 107 6.86 -13.49 -19.43
CA GLU A 107 6.81 -14.87 -19.88
C GLU A 107 7.52 -15.77 -18.86
N TYR A 108 6.90 -16.89 -18.48
CA TYR A 108 7.50 -17.86 -17.55
C TYR A 108 8.83 -18.44 -18.06
N GLN A 109 9.04 -18.41 -19.38
CA GLN A 109 10.25 -18.90 -20.03
C GLN A 109 11.40 -17.87 -19.94
N ASP A 110 11.07 -16.60 -19.70
CA ASP A 110 11.99 -15.49 -19.50
C ASP A 110 12.36 -15.28 -18.03
N MET A 111 12.24 -16.32 -17.19
CA MET A 111 12.68 -16.30 -15.78
C MET A 111 14.06 -16.95 -15.57
N PRO A 112 15.19 -16.42 -16.10
CA PRO A 112 16.48 -16.72 -15.52
C PRO A 112 16.56 -16.18 -14.09
N PHE A 113 17.22 -16.94 -13.22
CA PHE A 113 17.69 -16.43 -11.93
C PHE A 113 18.52 -15.16 -12.21
N PHE A 114 18.04 -14.01 -11.77
CA PHE A 114 18.68 -12.69 -11.95
C PHE A 114 18.58 -12.00 -13.33
N ASP A 115 17.65 -12.36 -14.22
CA ASP A 115 17.43 -11.53 -15.43
C ASP A 115 16.60 -10.28 -15.14
N TRP A 116 17.29 -9.19 -14.80
CA TRP A 116 16.68 -7.88 -14.58
C TRP A 116 16.12 -7.23 -15.86
N THR A 117 16.40 -7.77 -17.05
CA THR A 117 15.91 -7.22 -18.33
C THR A 117 14.53 -7.74 -18.69
N SER A 118 14.19 -8.95 -18.22
CA SER A 118 12.89 -9.59 -18.45
C SER A 118 12.00 -9.60 -17.22
N ASN A 119 12.51 -9.91 -16.01
CA ASN A 119 11.77 -9.89 -14.74
C ASN A 119 12.70 -9.63 -13.54
N CYS A 120 12.64 -8.42 -12.99
CA CYS A 120 13.44 -8.02 -11.83
C CYS A 120 12.86 -8.43 -10.46
N PHE A 121 11.65 -8.98 -10.43
CA PHE A 121 10.92 -9.28 -9.21
C PHE A 121 10.62 -10.78 -9.15
N ASP A 122 11.39 -11.46 -8.31
CA ASP A 122 11.38 -12.91 -8.17
C ASP A 122 10.11 -13.39 -7.44
N GLY A 123 8.98 -13.43 -8.13
CA GLY A 123 7.79 -14.12 -7.65
C GLY A 123 7.97 -15.63 -7.71
N ARG A 124 8.84 -16.22 -6.87
CA ARG A 124 8.84 -17.67 -6.69
C ARG A 124 7.47 -18.07 -6.16
N PHE A 125 7.06 -19.31 -6.42
CA PHE A 125 5.78 -19.92 -6.04
C PHE A 125 5.38 -19.83 -4.54
N CYS A 126 6.18 -19.19 -3.68
CA CYS A 126 5.93 -18.95 -2.26
C CYS A 126 6.04 -17.48 -1.83
N GLU A 127 6.27 -16.54 -2.75
CA GLU A 127 6.29 -15.11 -2.43
C GLU A 127 4.92 -14.47 -2.62
N GLU A 128 4.62 -13.45 -1.81
CA GLU A 128 3.43 -12.62 -1.99
C GLU A 128 3.47 -11.92 -3.35
N ASP A 129 2.33 -11.91 -4.05
CA ASP A 129 2.10 -11.18 -5.30
C ASP A 129 2.74 -9.78 -5.29
N TYR A 130 3.70 -9.62 -6.17
CA TYR A 130 4.49 -8.42 -6.30
C TYR A 130 3.65 -7.18 -6.68
N ALA A 131 2.47 -7.38 -7.30
CA ALA A 131 1.54 -6.29 -7.59
C ALA A 131 1.05 -5.59 -6.31
N GLU A 132 0.91 -6.33 -5.20
CA GLU A 132 0.60 -5.73 -3.91
C GLU A 132 1.72 -4.85 -3.40
N LYS A 133 2.97 -5.32 -3.50
CA LYS A 133 4.14 -4.54 -3.08
C LYS A 133 4.22 -3.22 -3.86
N VAL A 134 3.92 -3.22 -5.17
CA VAL A 134 3.82 -2.00 -5.99
C VAL A 134 2.71 -1.07 -5.53
N MET A 135 1.55 -1.63 -5.24
CA MET A 135 0.42 -0.88 -4.70
C MET A 135 0.77 -0.21 -3.37
N TYR A 136 1.30 -0.97 -2.41
CA TYR A 136 1.73 -0.47 -1.11
C TYR A 136 2.82 0.59 -1.22
N PHE A 137 3.85 0.35 -2.03
CA PHE A 137 4.91 1.32 -2.30
C PHE A 137 4.34 2.64 -2.84
N SER A 138 3.47 2.55 -3.84
CA SER A 138 2.85 3.72 -4.46
C SER A 138 1.97 4.49 -3.49
N ASN A 139 1.18 3.80 -2.65
CA ASN A 139 0.39 4.43 -1.60
C ASN A 139 1.29 5.10 -0.56
N PHE A 140 2.35 4.41 -0.14
CA PHE A 140 3.31 4.92 0.83
C PHE A 140 3.93 6.23 0.37
N VAL A 141 4.42 6.30 -0.88
CA VAL A 141 5.08 7.52 -1.40
C VAL A 141 4.11 8.67 -1.72
N ASN A 142 2.82 8.36 -1.96
CA ASN A 142 1.81 9.37 -2.32
C ASN A 142 0.90 9.80 -1.16
N HIS A 143 1.05 9.24 0.04
CA HIS A 143 0.15 9.47 1.19
C HIS A 143 -0.18 10.94 1.47
N ASP A 144 0.82 11.83 1.44
CA ASP A 144 0.64 13.27 1.75
C ASP A 144 0.53 14.15 0.50
N ILE A 145 0.43 13.54 -0.68
CA ILE A 145 0.34 14.27 -1.94
C ILE A 145 -1.12 14.57 -2.21
N GLN A 146 -1.47 15.85 -2.18
CA GLN A 146 -2.79 16.29 -2.57
C GLN A 146 -3.08 15.83 -4.00
N ASN A 147 -4.19 15.12 -4.19
CA ASN A 147 -4.56 14.46 -5.44
C ASN A 147 -3.55 13.40 -5.94
N GLY A 148 -2.66 12.90 -5.07
CA GLY A 148 -1.78 11.76 -5.34
C GLY A 148 -2.58 10.49 -5.58
N ILE A 149 -1.96 9.48 -6.18
CA ILE A 149 -2.61 8.19 -6.40
C ILE A 149 -2.75 7.43 -5.08
N HIS A 150 -3.91 6.80 -4.88
CA HIS A 150 -4.15 5.82 -3.83
C HIS A 150 -4.86 4.60 -4.41
N MET A 151 -4.21 3.45 -4.35
CA MET A 151 -4.68 2.16 -4.81
C MET A 151 -5.26 1.37 -3.66
N ASN A 152 -6.58 1.14 -3.73
CA ASN A 152 -7.27 0.23 -2.83
C ASN A 152 -7.33 -1.15 -3.50
N CYS A 153 -7.00 -2.18 -2.72
CA CYS A 153 -7.16 -3.57 -3.12
C CYS A 153 -8.60 -4.04 -2.83
N ILE A 154 -9.27 -4.55 -3.85
CA ILE A 154 -10.59 -5.18 -3.73
C ILE A 154 -10.45 -6.69 -3.58
N TYR A 155 -9.46 -7.26 -4.27
CA TYR A 155 -9.18 -8.69 -4.26
C TYR A 155 -7.70 -8.93 -4.51
N THR A 156 -7.18 -9.97 -3.88
CA THR A 156 -5.82 -10.44 -4.08
C THR A 156 -5.76 -11.96 -4.01
N SER A 157 -4.93 -12.55 -4.86
CA SER A 157 -4.61 -13.98 -4.80
C SER A 157 -3.77 -14.37 -3.58
N ASN A 158 -3.23 -13.40 -2.82
CA ASN A 158 -2.48 -13.66 -1.59
C ASN A 158 -3.37 -13.85 -0.36
N MET A 159 -4.71 -13.76 -0.49
CA MET A 159 -5.60 -13.87 0.66
C MET A 159 -5.39 -15.19 1.39
N ASN A 160 -5.33 -15.09 2.71
CA ASN A 160 -5.31 -16.26 3.57
C ASN A 160 -6.59 -17.08 3.32
N PRO A 161 -6.52 -18.39 3.07
CA PRO A 161 -7.71 -19.21 2.85
C PRO A 161 -8.73 -19.20 4.01
N LYS A 162 -8.32 -18.71 5.19
CA LYS A 162 -9.19 -18.54 6.36
C LYS A 162 -9.88 -17.18 6.43
N GLU A 163 -9.46 -16.22 5.61
CA GLU A 163 -10.05 -14.90 5.53
C GLU A 163 -11.18 -14.91 4.51
N HIS A 164 -12.29 -14.26 4.85
CA HIS A 164 -13.40 -14.08 3.91
C HIS A 164 -13.05 -12.96 2.94
N THR A 165 -13.32 -13.18 1.65
CA THR A 165 -13.29 -12.11 0.65
C THR A 165 -14.30 -11.02 1.02
N ARG A 166 -13.99 -9.78 0.68
CA ARG A 166 -14.81 -8.59 0.99
C ARG A 166 -15.06 -7.74 -0.25
N ILE A 167 -15.20 -8.41 -1.39
CA ILE A 167 -15.32 -7.76 -2.69
C ILE A 167 -16.59 -6.91 -2.72
N LEU A 168 -17.74 -7.51 -2.37
CA LEU A 168 -19.02 -6.80 -2.38
C LEU A 168 -19.09 -5.76 -1.26
N SER A 169 -18.50 -6.04 -0.10
CA SER A 169 -18.46 -5.09 1.02
C SER A 169 -17.63 -3.86 0.69
N ASN A 170 -16.49 -4.01 -0.01
CA ASN A 170 -15.70 -2.86 -0.47
C ASN A 170 -16.48 -2.04 -1.51
N LEU A 171 -17.14 -2.72 -2.43
CA LEU A 171 -17.98 -2.11 -3.47
C LEU A 171 -19.19 -1.35 -2.90
N SER A 172 -19.83 -1.90 -1.86
CA SER A 172 -21.00 -1.29 -1.22
C SER A 172 -20.65 -0.03 -0.44
N PHE A 173 -19.40 0.11 0.01
CA PHE A 173 -18.95 1.27 0.77
C PHE A 173 -19.20 2.60 0.04
N ARG A 174 -19.15 2.62 -1.30
CA ARG A 174 -19.46 3.84 -2.09
C ARG A 174 -20.91 4.29 -1.92
N ILE A 175 -21.84 3.35 -1.78
CA ILE A 175 -23.25 3.62 -1.49
C ILE A 175 -23.39 4.06 -0.04
N ASP A 176 -22.89 3.23 0.87
CA ASP A 176 -23.15 3.38 2.31
C ASP A 176 -22.53 4.68 2.86
N SER A 177 -21.38 5.11 2.32
CA SER A 177 -20.70 6.35 2.71
C SER A 177 -21.23 7.61 2.02
N ASN A 178 -22.07 7.47 0.97
CA ASN A 178 -22.47 8.57 0.08
C ASN A 178 -21.28 9.39 -0.47
N PHE A 179 -20.10 8.77 -0.64
CA PHE A 179 -18.90 9.45 -1.10
C PHE A 179 -18.99 9.79 -2.59
N LYS A 180 -19.05 11.09 -2.92
CA LYS A 180 -19.19 11.61 -4.30
C LYS A 180 -17.86 12.04 -4.94
N GLY A 181 -16.75 11.87 -4.26
CA GLY A 181 -15.41 12.34 -4.69
C GLY A 181 -14.60 11.32 -5.48
N CYS A 182 -15.22 10.28 -6.03
CA CYS A 182 -14.51 9.25 -6.79
C CYS A 182 -13.90 9.85 -8.07
N ARG A 183 -12.63 9.51 -8.34
CA ARG A 183 -12.00 9.85 -9.62
C ARG A 183 -12.65 9.03 -10.73
N THR A 184 -12.72 9.63 -11.92
CA THR A 184 -13.06 8.86 -13.12
C THR A 184 -12.00 7.80 -13.38
N THR A 185 -12.38 6.73 -14.07
CA THR A 185 -11.46 5.65 -14.45
C THR A 185 -10.30 6.18 -15.28
N ASP A 186 -10.54 7.13 -16.19
CA ASP A 186 -9.51 7.75 -17.02
C ASP A 186 -8.52 8.61 -16.20
N ASP A 187 -9.02 9.40 -15.25
CA ASP A 187 -8.16 10.18 -14.35
C ASP A 187 -7.29 9.27 -13.50
N TYR A 188 -7.87 8.17 -13.00
CA TYR A 188 -7.16 7.19 -12.20
C TYR A 188 -6.04 6.50 -12.99
N ILE A 189 -6.33 6.03 -14.20
CA ILE A 189 -5.37 5.41 -15.11
C ILE A 189 -4.25 6.39 -15.49
N THR A 190 -4.59 7.67 -15.65
CA THR A 190 -3.60 8.72 -15.92
C THR A 190 -2.59 8.86 -14.78
N GLU A 191 -3.05 8.84 -13.53
CA GLU A 191 -2.14 8.88 -12.37
C GLU A 191 -1.32 7.59 -12.20
N LEU A 192 -1.91 6.41 -12.50
CA LEU A 192 -1.18 5.15 -12.53
C LEU A 192 -0.01 5.19 -13.53
N LYS A 193 -0.25 5.69 -14.75
CA LYS A 193 0.79 5.87 -15.78
C LYS A 193 1.87 6.84 -15.32
N LYS A 194 1.50 7.95 -14.69
CA LYS A 194 2.49 8.90 -14.13
C LYS A 194 3.36 8.23 -13.07
N MET A 195 2.77 7.41 -12.20
CA MET A 195 3.53 6.67 -11.19
C MET A 195 4.49 5.65 -11.81
N GLY A 196 4.01 4.85 -12.77
CA GLY A 196 4.86 3.88 -13.49
C GLY A 196 6.01 4.55 -14.25
N ASN A 197 5.76 5.68 -14.93
CA ASN A 197 6.80 6.46 -15.60
C ASN A 197 7.86 7.02 -14.63
N ARG A 198 7.45 7.44 -13.42
CA ARG A 198 8.40 7.89 -12.38
C ARG A 198 9.30 6.74 -11.93
N ILE A 199 8.73 5.55 -11.74
CA ILE A 199 9.51 4.35 -11.40
C ILE A 199 10.49 4.01 -12.54
N ASP A 200 10.03 4.00 -13.79
CA ASP A 200 10.90 3.72 -14.95
C ASP A 200 12.09 4.69 -15.03
N SER A 201 11.89 5.95 -14.63
CA SER A 201 12.93 6.97 -14.71
C SER A 201 14.12 6.74 -13.76
N ILE A 202 13.91 6.01 -12.65
CA ILE A 202 14.95 5.73 -11.66
C ILE A 202 15.68 4.40 -11.90
N LEU A 203 15.11 3.50 -12.70
CA LEU A 203 15.67 2.17 -12.98
C LEU A 203 16.66 2.22 -14.15
N LYS A 204 17.92 2.57 -13.92
CA LYS A 204 18.92 2.79 -14.99
C LYS A 204 19.93 1.65 -15.11
N SER A 205 20.04 0.84 -14.07
CA SER A 205 20.97 -0.27 -13.96
C SER A 205 20.33 -1.41 -13.17
N GLU A 206 20.86 -2.61 -13.32
CA GLU A 206 20.50 -3.79 -12.51
C GLU A 206 20.47 -3.50 -11.01
N ASN A 207 21.46 -2.77 -10.50
CA ASN A 207 21.51 -2.41 -9.09
C ASN A 207 20.35 -1.50 -8.64
N ASP A 208 19.78 -0.69 -9.55
CA ASP A 208 18.60 0.12 -9.23
C ASP A 208 17.35 -0.74 -9.05
N TYR A 209 17.25 -1.84 -9.79
CA TYR A 209 16.17 -2.82 -9.62
C TYR A 209 16.26 -3.53 -8.28
N TYR A 210 17.44 -4.04 -7.92
CA TYR A 210 17.65 -4.66 -6.60
C TYR A 210 17.40 -3.69 -5.44
N LYS A 211 17.82 -2.43 -5.61
CA LYS A 211 17.54 -1.39 -4.63
C LYS A 211 16.03 -1.13 -4.51
N LEU A 212 15.31 -1.05 -5.62
CA LEU A 212 13.86 -0.86 -5.62
C LEU A 212 13.15 -2.04 -4.96
N ASP A 213 13.51 -3.27 -5.32
CA ASP A 213 12.96 -4.50 -4.72
C ASP A 213 13.14 -4.50 -3.20
N TYR A 214 14.37 -4.25 -2.72
CA TYR A 214 14.66 -4.19 -1.30
C TYR A 214 13.82 -3.13 -0.57
N ILE A 215 13.66 -1.94 -1.17
CA ILE A 215 12.85 -0.85 -0.61
C ILE A 215 11.37 -1.24 -0.55
N MET A 216 10.84 -1.82 -1.62
CA MET A 216 9.43 -2.24 -1.68
C MET A 216 9.13 -3.34 -0.66
N ASN A 217 9.98 -4.36 -0.56
CA ASN A 217 9.87 -5.40 0.45
C ASN A 217 9.97 -4.84 1.88
N GLY A 218 10.87 -3.89 2.11
CA GLY A 218 11.03 -3.23 3.41
C GLY A 218 9.82 -2.37 3.80
N ILE A 219 9.18 -1.69 2.84
CA ILE A 219 7.96 -0.91 3.09
C ILE A 219 6.75 -1.83 3.30
N TYR A 220 6.65 -2.89 2.51
CA TYR A 220 5.53 -3.84 2.57
C TYR A 220 5.51 -4.64 3.88
N SER A 221 6.68 -5.01 4.40
CA SER A 221 6.82 -5.77 5.65
C SER A 221 6.74 -4.90 6.92
N ASP A 222 6.22 -5.46 8.02
CA ASP A 222 6.26 -4.93 9.41
C ASP A 222 5.84 -3.47 9.62
N ASN A 223 4.58 -3.30 10.07
CA ASN A 223 3.98 -2.03 10.51
C ASN A 223 3.70 -2.01 12.03
N SER A 224 4.50 -2.70 12.84
CA SER A 224 4.26 -2.80 14.29
C SER A 224 4.83 -1.63 15.12
N TYR A 225 5.41 -0.60 14.47
CA TYR A 225 5.94 0.64 15.08
C TYR A 225 6.86 0.39 16.30
N ASN A 226 7.66 -0.68 16.27
CA ASN A 226 8.59 -1.06 17.32
C ASN A 226 10.06 -0.76 16.92
N GLN A 227 11.03 -1.27 17.69
CA GLN A 227 12.46 -1.12 17.40
C GLN A 227 12.89 -1.74 16.06
N ASN A 228 12.23 -2.81 15.60
CA ASN A 228 12.54 -3.43 14.30
C ASN A 228 12.08 -2.54 13.17
N HIS A 229 10.84 -2.04 13.23
CA HIS A 229 10.35 -1.05 12.28
C HIS A 229 11.25 0.18 12.26
N TYR A 230 11.65 0.70 13.43
CA TYR A 230 12.59 1.81 13.54
C TYR A 230 13.92 1.55 12.81
N LEU A 231 14.57 0.41 13.10
CA LEU A 231 15.83 0.02 12.48
C LEU A 231 15.70 -0.13 10.96
N LYS A 232 14.63 -0.81 10.52
CA LYS A 232 14.30 -1.04 9.12
C LYS A 232 14.11 0.28 8.37
N THR A 233 13.20 1.14 8.82
CA THR A 233 12.90 2.43 8.16
C THR A 233 14.14 3.33 8.13
N PHE A 234 14.94 3.37 9.20
CA PHE A 234 16.19 4.12 9.19
C PHE A 234 17.21 3.55 8.20
N THR A 235 17.30 2.21 8.08
CA THR A 235 18.19 1.55 7.10
C THR A 235 17.73 1.84 5.66
N LEU A 236 16.43 1.90 5.41
CA LEU A 236 15.88 2.32 4.12
C LEU A 236 16.24 3.79 3.82
N LEU A 237 16.18 4.69 4.81
CA LEU A 237 16.65 6.07 4.66
C LEU A 237 18.15 6.14 4.30
N GLU A 238 18.99 5.33 4.97
CA GLU A 238 20.41 5.21 4.65
C GLU A 238 20.61 4.78 3.20
N LEU A 239 19.89 3.73 2.76
CA LEU A 239 19.96 3.21 1.40
C LEU A 239 19.52 4.24 0.35
N VAL A 240 18.52 5.06 0.66
CA VAL A 240 17.98 6.08 -0.24
C VAL A 240 18.89 7.31 -0.31
N LEU A 241 19.42 7.78 0.82
CA LEU A 241 20.14 9.06 0.91
C LEU A 241 21.66 8.94 0.72
N LEU A 242 22.28 7.86 1.21
CA LEU A 242 23.73 7.70 1.15
C LEU A 242 24.16 7.12 -0.19
N LYS A 243 25.28 7.63 -0.70
CA LYS A 243 26.03 7.02 -1.79
C LYS A 243 26.81 5.81 -1.25
N PRO A 244 27.15 4.85 -2.13
CA PRO A 244 28.02 3.74 -1.76
C PRO A 244 29.30 4.25 -1.06
N ASN A 245 29.68 3.57 0.03
CA ASN A 245 30.87 3.87 0.84
C ASN A 245 30.83 5.16 1.69
N GLN A 246 29.70 5.88 1.75
CA GLN A 246 29.54 6.95 2.74
C GLN A 246 29.33 6.39 4.15
N ASN A 247 29.83 7.12 5.15
CA ASN A 247 29.63 6.74 6.54
C ASN A 247 28.21 7.05 6.99
N THR A 248 27.63 6.20 7.85
CA THR A 248 26.29 6.38 8.41
C THR A 248 26.10 7.75 9.08
N ASN A 249 27.14 8.36 9.65
CA ASN A 249 27.03 9.69 10.28
C ASN A 249 26.77 10.84 9.28
N GLU A 250 27.01 10.62 7.98
CA GLU A 250 26.77 11.62 6.94
C GLU A 250 25.27 11.83 6.69
N ILE A 251 24.43 10.84 7.06
CA ILE A 251 22.97 10.94 6.94
C ILE A 251 22.40 12.08 7.78
N ASP A 252 23.06 12.44 8.90
CA ASP A 252 22.61 13.51 9.80
C ASP A 252 22.41 14.81 9.02
N LYS A 253 23.33 15.14 8.10
CA LYS A 253 23.25 16.36 7.28
C LYS A 253 22.20 16.26 6.18
N LEU A 254 21.99 15.06 5.64
CA LEU A 254 21.06 14.80 4.54
C LEU A 254 19.60 14.84 5.00
N LEU A 255 19.33 14.55 6.28
CA LEU A 255 17.98 14.63 6.85
C LEU A 255 17.54 16.05 7.21
N ILE A 256 18.48 16.98 7.45
CA ILE A 256 18.18 18.35 7.92
C ILE A 256 17.15 19.07 7.02
N PRO A 257 17.30 19.11 5.67
CA PRO A 257 16.35 19.83 4.82
C PRO A 257 14.90 19.34 4.95
N TYR A 258 14.71 18.06 5.26
CA TYR A 258 13.38 17.46 5.45
C TYR A 258 12.82 17.71 6.85
N LEU A 259 13.71 17.78 7.85
CA LEU A 259 13.36 18.06 9.24
C LEU A 259 13.07 19.54 9.50
N ASP A 260 13.68 20.45 8.75
CA ASP A 260 13.57 21.90 8.96
C ASP A 260 12.14 22.41 8.95
N LYS A 261 11.27 21.80 8.13
CA LYS A 261 9.84 22.15 8.10
C LYS A 261 9.14 21.93 9.45
N LYS A 262 9.58 20.94 10.23
CA LYS A 262 8.95 20.53 11.50
C LYS A 262 9.74 21.00 12.73
N TYR A 263 11.06 21.06 12.63
CA TYR A 263 11.96 21.27 13.76
C TYR A 263 12.83 22.52 13.66
N GLY A 264 12.93 23.17 12.48
CA GLY A 264 13.69 24.41 12.31
C GLY A 264 15.14 24.32 12.81
N GLU A 265 15.57 25.27 13.63
CA GLU A 265 16.96 25.38 14.10
C GLU A 265 17.48 24.15 14.85
N VAL A 266 16.59 23.31 15.40
CA VAL A 266 16.98 22.09 16.14
C VAL A 266 17.03 20.82 15.28
N SER A 267 16.78 20.90 13.97
CA SER A 267 16.80 19.76 13.04
C SER A 267 18.09 18.94 13.10
N SER A 268 19.25 19.59 13.23
CA SER A 268 20.53 18.90 13.31
C SER A 268 20.64 18.02 14.56
N GLU A 269 20.08 18.47 15.70
CA GLU A 269 20.06 17.65 16.91
C GLU A 269 19.08 16.48 16.78
N VAL A 270 17.92 16.71 16.15
CA VAL A 270 16.92 15.66 15.87
C VAL A 270 17.53 14.55 15.02
N ALA A 271 18.14 14.90 13.87
CA ALA A 271 18.78 13.93 12.97
C ALA A 271 19.84 13.09 13.70
N LYS A 272 20.69 13.76 14.49
CA LYS A 272 21.74 13.10 15.28
C LYS A 272 21.17 12.14 16.32
N LEU A 273 20.10 12.51 17.04
CA LEU A 273 19.47 11.61 18.02
C LEU A 273 18.83 10.40 17.35
N LEU A 274 18.15 10.59 16.21
CA LEU A 274 17.55 9.48 15.46
C LEU A 274 18.62 8.46 15.04
N ARG A 275 19.71 8.92 14.42
CA ARG A 275 20.83 8.02 14.07
C ARG A 275 21.45 7.35 15.30
N GLN A 276 21.60 8.08 16.41
CA GLN A 276 22.13 7.50 17.65
C GLN A 276 21.22 6.39 18.17
N MET A 277 19.90 6.56 18.15
CA MET A 277 18.94 5.52 18.50
C MET A 277 19.09 4.30 17.57
N ARG A 278 19.17 4.50 16.25
CA ARG A 278 19.42 3.41 15.29
C ARG A 278 20.71 2.64 15.60
N ASN A 279 21.81 3.35 15.84
CA ASN A 279 23.10 2.71 16.16
C ASN A 279 23.01 1.86 17.44
N LYS A 280 22.24 2.30 18.43
CA LYS A 280 22.06 1.54 19.67
C LYS A 280 21.32 0.22 19.42
N ILE A 281 20.27 0.24 18.60
CA ILE A 281 19.57 -0.99 18.19
C ILE A 281 20.52 -1.89 17.39
N GLY A 282 21.20 -1.35 16.37
CA GLY A 282 22.11 -2.12 15.51
C GLY A 282 23.32 -2.75 16.23
N HIS A 283 23.70 -2.23 17.41
CA HIS A 283 24.74 -2.81 18.26
C HIS A 283 24.20 -3.64 19.44
N GLY A 284 22.88 -3.80 19.57
CA GLY A 284 22.26 -4.52 20.68
C GLY A 284 22.32 -3.80 22.03
N ASP A 285 22.62 -2.49 22.06
CA ASP A 285 22.68 -1.68 23.28
C ASP A 285 21.31 -1.06 23.59
N PHE A 286 20.39 -1.88 24.09
CA PHE A 286 19.01 -1.45 24.39
C PHE A 286 18.92 -0.48 25.58
N LYS A 287 19.86 -0.56 26.53
CA LYS A 287 19.94 0.43 27.62
C LYS A 287 20.30 1.81 27.06
N GLY A 288 21.33 1.88 26.23
CA GLY A 288 21.71 3.11 25.54
C GLY A 288 20.63 3.61 24.59
N PHE A 289 19.85 2.72 23.96
CA PHE A 289 18.67 3.11 23.18
C PHE A 289 17.64 3.84 24.06
N ASN A 290 17.27 3.26 25.21
CA ASN A 290 16.29 3.85 26.12
C ASN A 290 16.71 5.24 26.61
N GLU A 291 18.00 5.41 26.94
CA GLU A 291 18.56 6.72 27.33
C GLU A 291 18.45 7.76 26.20
N LYS A 292 18.68 7.35 24.95
CA LYS A 292 18.54 8.24 23.78
C LYS A 292 17.09 8.56 23.44
N ALA A 293 16.20 7.57 23.55
CA ALA A 293 14.77 7.73 23.35
C ALA A 293 14.19 8.71 24.39
N GLU A 294 14.55 8.57 25.66
CA GLU A 294 14.10 9.51 26.70
C GLU A 294 14.66 10.91 26.47
N LYS A 295 15.93 11.04 26.07
CA LYS A 295 16.51 12.34 25.69
C LYS A 295 15.75 12.99 24.52
N PHE A 296 15.33 12.21 23.53
CA PHE A 296 14.50 12.69 22.43
C PHE A 296 13.15 13.19 22.97
N ALA A 297 12.48 12.40 23.81
CA ALA A 297 11.17 12.73 24.37
C ALA A 297 11.19 14.04 25.19
N GLN A 298 12.17 14.19 26.08
CA GLN A 298 12.32 15.38 26.93
C GLN A 298 12.54 16.66 26.12
N LYS A 299 13.22 16.56 24.98
CA LYS A 299 13.53 17.71 24.13
C LYS A 299 12.40 18.06 23.18
N PHE A 300 11.82 17.07 22.53
CA PHE A 300 10.99 17.25 21.33
C PHE A 300 9.53 16.83 21.50
N MET A 301 9.17 16.18 22.62
CA MET A 301 7.81 15.72 22.90
C MET A 301 7.21 16.38 24.16
N LYS A 302 7.54 17.66 24.41
CA LYS A 302 7.16 18.37 25.66
C LYS A 302 5.66 18.58 25.85
N HIS A 303 4.88 18.62 24.76
CA HIS A 303 3.44 18.86 24.79
C HIS A 303 2.61 17.61 24.47
N PHE A 304 3.21 16.42 24.56
CA PHE A 304 2.53 15.16 24.31
C PHE A 304 1.78 14.70 25.57
N HIS A 305 0.51 14.34 25.39
CA HIS A 305 -0.26 13.65 26.41
C HIS A 305 -0.07 12.15 26.19
N PHE A 306 0.65 11.51 27.11
CA PHE A 306 0.93 10.08 27.04
C PHE A 306 -0.18 9.31 27.73
N ASP A 307 -0.87 8.43 27.00
CA ASP A 307 -1.79 7.48 27.61
C ASP A 307 -1.01 6.25 28.09
N TYR A 308 -0.74 6.22 29.39
CA TYR A 308 -0.02 5.12 30.03
C TYR A 308 -0.88 3.90 30.33
N THR A 309 -2.19 3.96 30.07
CA THR A 309 -3.07 2.80 30.22
C THR A 309 -2.90 1.81 29.06
N GLU A 310 -2.59 2.31 27.87
CA GLU A 310 -2.38 1.50 26.66
C GLU A 310 -0.90 1.24 26.37
N TYR A 311 -0.03 2.24 26.56
CA TYR A 311 1.36 2.16 26.12
C TYR A 311 2.36 2.71 27.14
N SER A 312 3.51 2.06 27.23
CA SER A 312 4.64 2.60 27.99
C SER A 312 5.14 3.90 27.35
N ARG A 313 5.84 4.73 28.15
CA ARG A 313 6.51 5.94 27.64
C ARG A 313 7.41 5.65 26.44
N LEU A 314 8.17 4.56 26.51
CA LEU A 314 9.07 4.15 25.43
C LEU A 314 8.30 3.81 24.15
N ASN A 315 7.15 3.13 24.27
CA ASN A 315 6.30 2.80 23.13
C ASN A 315 5.75 4.06 22.45
N TRP A 316 5.35 5.07 23.23
CA TRP A 316 4.94 6.37 22.66
C TRP A 316 6.07 7.09 21.92
N VAL A 317 7.30 7.04 22.45
CA VAL A 317 8.47 7.62 21.78
C VAL A 317 8.78 6.85 20.50
N LEU A 318 8.71 5.51 20.53
CA LEU A 318 8.88 4.67 19.36
C LEU A 318 7.83 4.98 18.29
N LEU A 319 6.55 4.98 18.65
CA LEU A 319 5.47 5.34 17.73
C LEU A 319 5.73 6.69 17.05
N HIS A 320 5.99 7.74 17.83
CA HIS A 320 6.27 9.07 17.30
C HIS A 320 7.48 9.09 16.36
N THR A 321 8.58 8.45 16.77
CA THR A 321 9.81 8.47 15.99
C THR A 321 9.76 7.57 14.76
N CYS A 322 9.04 6.46 14.80
CA CYS A 322 8.74 5.61 13.65
C CYS A 322 7.89 6.38 12.62
N CYS A 323 6.79 7.03 13.04
CA CYS A 323 6.01 7.88 12.15
C CYS A 323 6.86 8.99 11.52
N LEU A 324 7.73 9.63 12.31
CA LEU A 324 8.66 10.63 11.79
C LEU A 324 9.63 10.05 10.75
N LEU A 325 10.16 8.85 10.96
CA LEU A 325 11.05 8.20 9.99
C LEU A 325 10.31 7.79 8.71
N ASP A 326 9.07 7.32 8.82
CA ASP A 326 8.22 7.00 7.67
C ASP A 326 7.92 8.25 6.84
N ASP A 327 7.57 9.38 7.48
CA ASP A 327 7.38 10.67 6.82
C ASP A 327 8.65 11.10 6.06
N LEU A 328 9.82 10.97 6.70
CA LEU A 328 11.11 11.29 6.08
C LEU A 328 11.40 10.38 4.89
N LEU A 329 11.18 9.07 5.03
CA LEU A 329 11.43 8.09 3.98
C LEU A 329 10.52 8.35 2.77
N ARG A 330 9.23 8.53 3.03
CA ARG A 330 8.21 8.88 2.03
C ARG A 330 8.61 10.11 1.22
N ILE A 331 8.90 11.22 1.89
CA ILE A 331 9.23 12.49 1.21
C ILE A 331 10.54 12.35 0.43
N THR A 332 11.53 11.65 0.99
CA THR A 332 12.82 11.43 0.31
C THR A 332 12.65 10.61 -0.97
N ILE A 333 11.96 9.46 -0.90
CA ILE A 333 11.71 8.62 -2.08
C ILE A 333 10.89 9.39 -3.11
N PHE A 334 9.84 10.10 -2.67
CA PHE A 334 9.00 10.88 -3.57
C PHE A 334 9.79 11.98 -4.29
N GLN A 335 10.74 12.65 -3.63
CA GLN A 335 11.62 13.60 -4.28
C GLN A 335 12.51 12.92 -5.32
N GLN A 336 13.10 11.76 -5.02
CA GLN A 336 13.91 11.01 -5.99
C GLN A 336 13.10 10.60 -7.23
N LEU A 337 11.84 10.20 -7.04
CA LEU A 337 10.90 9.90 -8.13
C LEU A 337 10.52 11.16 -8.95
N LYS A 338 10.55 12.35 -8.34
CA LYS A 338 10.26 13.64 -8.99
C LYS A 338 11.45 14.23 -9.73
N VAL A 339 12.68 13.99 -9.29
CA VAL A 339 13.89 14.52 -9.96
C VAL A 339 14.16 13.73 -11.23
N THR A 340 13.35 13.98 -12.25
CA THR A 340 13.62 13.61 -13.63
C THR A 340 14.38 14.78 -14.26
N LYS A 341 15.67 14.59 -14.53
CA LYS A 341 16.44 15.48 -15.41
C LYS A 341 16.08 15.19 -16.86
#